data_AF-A0A2G9L1D0-F1
#
_entry.id   AF-A0A2G9L1D0-F1
#
_cell.length_a   1.000
_cell.length_b   1.000
_cell.length_c   1.000
_cell.angle_alpha   90.00
_cell.angle_beta   90.00
_cell.angle_gamma   90.00
#
_symmetry.space_group_name_H-M   'P 1'
#
loop_
_entity.id
_entity.type
_entity.pdbx_description
1 polymer ?
#
loop_
_entity_poly.entity_id
_entity_poly.type
_entity_poly.pdbx_seq_one_letter_code
_entity_poly.pdbx_strand_id
1 'polypeptide(L)'
;MHRSYAQNYKDLVLANCIANAYAYDVKVGIDAGSSVSAMEDWANYDWEVGPDEIRALVKKYLARDYTNPLAESQIKGVKFDLLKCLDLYHSKELDALTKKTVVDPTHTYMQDYK
;
A
#
# COMPACT_ATOMS: atom_id res chain seq x y z
N MET A 1 2.77 3.69 17.63
CA MET A 1 3.30 2.90 16.51
C MET A 1 4.81 2.73 16.66
N HIS A 2 5.33 1.53 17.01
CA HIS A 2 6.78 1.31 17.28
C HIS A 2 7.62 1.01 16.03
N ARG A 3 6.97 0.91 14.87
CA ARG A 3 7.61 0.72 13.57
C ARG A 3 8.14 2.06 13.05
N SER A 4 9.20 2.01 12.25
CA SER A 4 9.78 3.22 11.66
C SER A 4 8.82 3.87 10.67
N TYR A 5 9.01 5.16 10.40
CA TYR A 5 8.24 5.89 9.38
C TYR A 5 8.33 5.22 8.01
N ALA A 6 9.50 4.73 7.62
CA ALA A 6 9.65 3.98 6.38
C ALA A 6 8.75 2.73 6.34
N GLN A 7 8.66 1.99 7.45
CA GLN A 7 7.81 0.81 7.51
C GLN A 7 6.32 1.19 7.51
N ASN A 8 5.93 2.20 8.28
CA ASN A 8 4.54 2.69 8.30
C ASN A 8 4.11 3.23 6.93
N TYR A 9 5.02 3.86 6.18
CA TYR A 9 4.77 4.28 4.81
C TYR A 9 4.54 3.09 3.88
N LYS A 10 5.35 2.02 3.97
CA LYS A 10 5.11 0.80 3.18
C LYS A 10 3.76 0.15 3.52
N ASP A 11 3.39 0.15 4.80
CA ASP A 11 2.11 -0.35 5.28
C ASP A 11 0.93 0.53 4.78
N LEU A 12 1.12 1.85 4.75
CA LEU A 12 0.18 2.82 4.16
C LEU A 12 -0.06 2.52 2.68
N VAL A 13 0.99 2.26 1.89
CA VAL A 13 0.84 1.93 0.46
C VAL A 13 0.16 0.57 0.28
N LEU A 14 0.46 -0.43 1.13
CA LEU A 14 -0.21 -1.72 1.11
C LEU A 14 -1.71 -1.58 1.41
N ALA A 15 -2.07 -0.83 2.45
CA ALA A 15 -3.47 -0.57 2.81
C ALA A 15 -4.21 0.16 1.67
N ASN A 16 -3.56 1.16 1.04
CA ASN A 16 -4.09 1.82 -0.15
C ASN A 16 -4.31 0.83 -1.30
N CYS A 17 -3.38 -0.08 -1.54
CA CYS A 17 -3.52 -1.09 -2.59
C CYS A 17 -4.73 -1.99 -2.35
N ILE A 18 -4.89 -2.50 -1.12
CA ILE A 18 -6.01 -3.37 -0.74
C ILE A 18 -7.34 -2.60 -0.85
N ALA A 19 -7.40 -1.37 -0.35
CA ALA A 19 -8.61 -0.54 -0.46
C ALA A 19 -9.03 -0.32 -1.93
N ASN A 20 -8.07 -0.10 -2.84
CA ASN A 20 -8.36 0.09 -4.26
C ASN A 20 -8.68 -1.21 -4.99
N ALA A 21 -7.97 -2.30 -4.66
CA ALA A 21 -8.21 -3.64 -5.22
C ALA A 21 -9.64 -4.11 -4.97
N TYR A 22 -10.14 -3.86 -3.77
CA TYR A 22 -11.43 -4.32 -3.28
C TYR A 22 -12.46 -3.19 -3.15
N ALA A 23 -12.31 -2.10 -3.92
CA ALA A 23 -13.21 -0.94 -3.86
C ALA A 23 -14.68 -1.29 -4.17
N TYR A 24 -14.94 -2.44 -4.79
CA TYR A 24 -16.27 -2.97 -5.04
C TYR A 24 -16.93 -3.62 -3.81
N ASP A 25 -16.15 -3.99 -2.78
CA ASP A 25 -16.63 -4.53 -1.51
C ASP A 25 -16.58 -3.44 -0.43
N VAL A 26 -17.75 -2.97 -0.01
CA VAL A 26 -17.89 -1.87 0.96
C VAL A 26 -17.23 -2.20 2.30
N LYS A 27 -17.27 -3.45 2.77
CA LYS A 27 -16.70 -3.80 4.08
C LYS A 27 -15.18 -3.78 4.03
N VAL A 28 -14.61 -4.34 2.96
CA VAL A 28 -13.16 -4.31 2.76
C VAL A 28 -12.68 -2.88 2.52
N GLY A 29 -13.41 -2.11 1.71
CA GLY A 29 -13.11 -0.70 1.46
C GLY A 29 -13.12 0.15 2.73
N ILE A 30 -14.12 -0.02 3.61
CA ILE A 30 -14.20 0.70 4.89
C ILE A 30 -13.02 0.34 5.80
N ASP A 31 -12.73 -0.96 5.97
CA ASP A 31 -11.68 -1.42 6.89
C ASP A 31 -10.28 -1.02 6.42
N ALA A 32 -9.97 -1.29 5.14
CA ALA A 32 -8.70 -0.92 4.54
C ALA A 32 -8.54 0.61 4.43
N GLY A 33 -9.60 1.34 4.07
CA GLY A 33 -9.58 2.81 4.02
C GLY A 33 -9.42 3.48 5.39
N SER A 34 -10.03 2.90 6.44
CA SER A 34 -9.80 3.37 7.82
C SER A 34 -8.35 3.12 8.25
N SER A 35 -7.78 1.99 7.83
CA SER A 35 -6.36 1.68 8.07
C SER A 35 -5.41 2.65 7.35
N VAL A 36 -5.75 3.08 6.13
CA VAL A 36 -5.02 4.15 5.41
C VAL A 36 -4.98 5.44 6.24
N SER A 37 -6.15 5.89 6.72
CA SER A 37 -6.25 7.12 7.51
C SER A 37 -5.42 7.07 8.79
N ALA A 38 -5.40 5.92 9.48
CA ALA A 38 -4.57 5.76 10.67
C ALA A 38 -3.06 5.75 10.37
N MET A 39 -2.66 5.16 9.24
CA MET A 39 -1.24 5.08 8.84
C MET A 39 -0.70 6.41 8.35
N GLU A 40 -1.54 7.24 7.74
CA GLU A 40 -1.22 8.60 7.31
C GLU A 40 -0.64 9.45 8.45
N ASP A 41 -1.24 9.35 9.64
CA ASP A 41 -0.75 10.03 10.86
C ASP A 41 0.62 9.51 11.34
N TRP A 42 0.99 8.28 10.97
CA TRP A 42 2.15 7.57 11.52
C TRP A 42 3.30 7.36 10.55
N ALA A 43 3.17 7.78 9.29
CA ALA A 43 4.14 7.49 8.23
C ALA A 43 5.14 8.62 7.94
N ASN A 44 4.94 9.83 8.49
CA ASN A 44 5.79 11.02 8.34
C ASN A 44 6.42 11.16 6.95
N TYR A 45 5.62 11.51 5.95
CA TYR A 45 6.05 11.62 4.57
C TYR A 45 5.60 12.96 3.97
N ASP A 46 6.22 13.34 2.85
CA ASP A 46 5.85 14.54 2.12
C ASP A 46 4.42 14.42 1.54
N TRP A 47 3.50 15.19 2.12
CA TRP A 47 2.08 15.23 1.77
C TRP A 47 1.79 15.94 0.45
N GLU A 48 2.69 16.79 -0.05
CA GLU A 48 2.49 17.50 -1.32
C GLU A 48 2.67 16.57 -2.51
N VAL A 49 3.52 15.54 -2.38
CA VAL A 49 3.85 14.62 -3.49
C VAL A 49 3.44 13.17 -3.21
N GLY A 50 3.42 12.75 -1.94
CA GLY A 50 3.22 11.36 -1.56
C GLY A 50 1.89 10.76 -1.99
N PRO A 51 0.72 11.41 -1.77
CA PRO A 51 -0.57 10.83 -2.13
C PRO A 51 -0.70 10.48 -3.62
N ASP A 52 -0.18 11.34 -4.51
CA ASP A 52 -0.23 11.13 -5.95
C ASP A 52 0.71 10.01 -6.40
N GLU A 53 1.93 9.95 -5.84
CA GLU A 53 2.90 8.88 -6.11
C GLU A 53 2.38 7.51 -5.63
N ILE A 54 1.76 7.45 -4.44
CA ILE A 54 1.11 6.25 -3.92
C ILE A 54 0.02 5.79 -4.88
N ARG A 55 -0.88 6.69 -5.30
CA ARG A 55 -1.97 6.37 -6.22
C ARG A 55 -1.45 5.85 -7.56
N ALA A 56 -0.41 6.48 -8.09
CA ALA A 56 0.22 6.06 -9.34
C ALA A 56 0.83 4.65 -9.24
N LEU A 57 1.57 4.37 -8.16
CA LEU A 57 2.19 3.07 -7.93
C LEU A 57 1.15 1.96 -7.74
N VAL A 58 0.11 2.21 -6.93
CA VAL A 58 -1.01 1.27 -6.72
C VAL A 58 -1.70 0.95 -8.04
N LYS A 59 -2.06 1.98 -8.82
CA LYS A 59 -2.70 1.79 -10.13
C LYS A 59 -1.83 0.96 -11.08
N LYS A 60 -0.50 1.21 -11.11
CA LYS A 60 0.46 0.46 -11.92
C LYS A 60 0.43 -1.05 -11.58
N TYR A 61 0.41 -1.40 -10.31
CA TYR A 61 0.44 -2.81 -9.89
C TYR A 61 -0.91 -3.52 -10.08
N LEU A 62 -2.02 -2.86 -9.77
CA LEU A 62 -3.36 -3.45 -9.94
C LEU A 62 -3.69 -3.71 -11.42
N ALA A 63 -3.13 -2.90 -12.34
CA ALA A 63 -3.29 -3.07 -13.79
C ALA A 63 -2.48 -4.23 -14.39
N ARG A 64 -1.60 -4.88 -13.64
CA ARG A 64 -0.80 -6.01 -14.17
C ARG A 64 -1.68 -7.22 -14.43
N ASP A 65 -1.36 -7.95 -15.50
CA ASP A 65 -2.01 -9.22 -15.83
C ASP A 65 -1.35 -10.37 -15.05
N TYR A 66 -2.12 -10.97 -14.15
CA TYR A 66 -1.72 -12.12 -13.32
C TYR A 66 -2.53 -13.37 -13.72
N THR A 67 -3.11 -13.38 -14.92
CA THR A 67 -3.87 -14.52 -15.44
C THR A 67 -3.03 -15.79 -15.34
N ASN A 68 -3.55 -16.78 -14.62
CA ASN A 68 -2.94 -18.07 -14.45
C ASN A 68 -3.91 -19.14 -14.97
N PRO A 69 -3.63 -19.77 -16.13
CA PRO A 69 -4.53 -20.77 -16.72
C PRO A 69 -4.81 -21.97 -15.79
N LEU A 70 -3.84 -22.35 -14.96
CA LEU A 70 -4.03 -23.43 -13.99
C LEU A 70 -5.00 -23.01 -12.88
N ALA A 71 -4.87 -21.77 -12.38
CA ALA A 71 -5.81 -21.25 -11.39
C ALA A 71 -7.22 -21.08 -11.98
N GLU A 72 -7.35 -20.60 -13.22
CA GLU A 72 -8.64 -20.42 -13.89
C GLU A 72 -9.41 -21.75 -14.06
N SER A 73 -8.69 -22.87 -14.22
CA SER A 73 -9.28 -24.21 -14.26
C SER A 73 -9.89 -24.65 -12.92
N GLN A 74 -9.46 -24.05 -11.81
CA GLN A 74 -9.90 -24.39 -10.45
C GLN A 74 -10.89 -23.36 -9.89
N ILE A 75 -10.61 -22.07 -10.12
CA ILE A 75 -11.39 -20.91 -9.66
C ILE A 75 -11.50 -19.93 -10.83
N LYS A 76 -12.68 -19.84 -11.42
CA LYS A 76 -12.92 -18.94 -12.56
C LYS A 76 -12.91 -17.47 -12.15
N GLY A 77 -12.28 -16.63 -12.95
CA GLY A 77 -12.29 -15.18 -12.80
C GLY A 77 -11.44 -14.63 -11.65
N VAL A 78 -10.50 -15.42 -11.12
CA VAL A 78 -9.60 -14.96 -10.05
C VAL A 78 -8.61 -13.93 -10.61
N LYS A 79 -8.65 -12.71 -10.07
CA LYS A 79 -7.80 -11.58 -10.54
C LYS A 79 -6.45 -11.48 -9.85
N PHE A 80 -6.27 -12.19 -8.74
CA PHE A 80 -5.08 -12.14 -7.89
C PHE A 80 -4.73 -10.74 -7.35
N ASP A 81 -5.73 -9.90 -7.07
CA ASP A 81 -5.47 -8.50 -6.66
C ASP A 81 -4.70 -8.39 -5.33
N LEU A 82 -4.96 -9.26 -4.35
CA LEU A 82 -4.13 -9.34 -3.14
C LEU A 82 -2.66 -9.68 -3.44
N LEU A 83 -2.40 -10.60 -4.36
CA LEU A 83 -1.04 -10.97 -4.77
C LEU A 83 -0.34 -9.78 -5.45
N LYS A 84 -1.04 -9.02 -6.29
CA LYS A 84 -0.50 -7.77 -6.86
C LYS A 84 -0.12 -6.76 -5.77
N CYS A 85 -0.90 -6.68 -4.69
CA CYS A 85 -0.58 -5.82 -3.55
C CYS A 85 0.63 -6.32 -2.73
N LEU A 86 0.80 -7.64 -2.57
CA LEU A 86 1.99 -8.22 -1.96
C LEU A 86 3.24 -7.95 -2.82
N ASP A 87 3.11 -8.10 -4.13
CA ASP A 87 4.19 -7.81 -5.07
C ASP A 87 4.56 -6.31 -5.09
N LEU A 88 3.56 -5.43 -4.94
CA LEU A 88 3.78 -3.99 -4.74
C LEU A 88 4.56 -3.73 -3.45
N TYR A 89 4.15 -4.37 -2.36
CA TYR A 89 4.75 -4.18 -1.04
C TYR A 89 6.23 -4.60 -0.98
N HIS A 90 6.60 -5.64 -1.75
CA HIS A 90 7.98 -6.11 -1.86
C HIS A 90 8.78 -5.50 -3.02
N SER A 91 8.21 -4.51 -3.72
CA SER A 91 8.84 -3.95 -4.92
C SER A 91 10.02 -3.03 -4.64
N LYS A 92 10.96 -3.01 -5.60
CA LYS A 92 12.04 -2.01 -5.62
C LYS A 92 11.49 -0.60 -5.86
N GLU A 93 10.39 -0.47 -6.60
CA GLU A 93 9.70 0.80 -6.81
C GLU A 93 9.15 1.38 -5.50
N LEU A 94 8.49 0.58 -4.66
CA LEU A 94 8.04 1.04 -3.35
C LEU A 94 9.23 1.40 -2.45
N ASP A 95 10.31 0.62 -2.49
CA ASP A 95 11.51 0.93 -1.72
C ASP A 95 12.14 2.28 -2.13
N ALA A 96 12.22 2.53 -3.44
CA ALA A 96 12.70 3.81 -3.98
C ALA A 96 11.77 4.97 -3.60
N LEU A 97 10.46 4.77 -3.70
CA LEU A 97 9.46 5.79 -3.32
C LEU A 97 9.54 6.10 -1.82
N THR A 98 9.70 5.08 -0.97
CA THR A 98 9.86 5.25 0.47
C THR A 98 11.07 6.14 0.77
N LYS A 99 12.22 5.87 0.13
CA LYS A 99 13.45 6.67 0.31
C LYS A 99 13.33 8.11 -0.19
N LYS A 100 12.52 8.33 -1.24
CA LYS A 100 12.28 9.66 -1.83
C LYS A 100 11.38 10.52 -0.94
N THR A 101 10.38 9.91 -0.30
CA THR A 101 9.19 10.64 0.19
C THR A 101 9.10 10.68 1.71
N VAL A 102 9.67 9.71 2.42
CA VAL A 102 9.59 9.62 3.88
C VAL A 102 10.63 10.52 4.53
N VAL A 103 10.18 11.33 5.49
CA VAL A 103 11.01 12.21 6.30
C VAL A 103 11.51 11.42 7.53
N ASP A 104 12.82 11.48 7.80
CA ASP A 104 13.48 10.75 8.89
C ASP A 104 13.12 9.26 8.97
N PRO A 105 13.36 8.48 7.90
CA PRO A 105 12.76 7.13 7.70
C PRO A 105 13.06 6.10 8.79
N THR A 106 14.06 6.33 9.63
CA THR A 106 14.46 5.44 10.75
C THR A 106 13.80 5.81 12.07
N HIS A 107 13.22 7.00 12.20
CA HIS A 107 12.47 7.42 13.38
C HIS A 107 11.11 6.75 13.44
N THR A 108 10.46 6.83 14.60
CA THR A 108 9.12 6.28 14.85
C THR A 108 8.23 7.39 15.39
N TYR A 109 6.93 7.29 15.11
CA TYR A 109 5.92 8.23 15.66
C TYR A 109 6.02 8.38 17.18
N MET A 110 6.35 7.27 17.88
CA MET A 110 6.46 7.25 19.33
C MET A 110 7.69 7.99 19.87
N GLN A 111 8.74 8.16 19.07
CA GLN A 111 9.93 8.91 19.48
C GLN A 111 9.72 10.42 19.35
N ASP A 112 8.97 10.85 18.34
CA ASP A 112 8.87 12.28 18.02
C ASP A 112 7.61 12.93 18.61
N TYR A 113 6.54 12.16 18.85
CA TYR A 113 5.22 12.71 19.23
C TYR A 113 4.65 12.12 20.53
N LYS A 114 5.41 11.32 21.28
CA LYS A 114 4.96 10.76 22.57
C LYS A 114 5.99 10.89 23.68
#